data_AF-A0A2H1VS99-F1
#
_entry.id   AF-A0A2H1VS99-F1
#
_cell.length_a   1.000
_cell.length_b   1.000
_cell.length_c   1.000
_cell.angle_alpha   90.00
_cell.angle_beta   90.00
_cell.angle_gamma   90.00
#
_symmetry.space_group_name_H-M   'P 1'
#
loop_
_entity.id
_entity.type
_entity.pdbx_description
1 polymer ?
#
loop_
_entity_poly.entity_id
_entity_poly.type
_entity_poly.pdbx_seq_one_letter_code
_entity_poly.pdbx_strand_id
1 'polypeptide(L)'
;MPSQYEEERAWEAPNHNQYEEEGNEDVIENPEEVLHECLEKFKTPDYIMEPGIFGQLKRYFQAGGNPEQVIEQLSINYNAVAQMANLLAEWLILGGVKVTEVQAMVENHLKDMILKTFDPKKADTIFTEEGETPGWLTEMIEHPTWRSLIYRLAEEYPDCLMLNFTIKLISDAGFQGEITSISTAAQQIEVFSRVLKSAIVGFLQSSDDWQNSVNECAKMVCHGAHTYVYSQVIVHILSQEPRGGAIMKRLGQEITRCAQQSGHDVTPITLALTSGESWRNARTALAAMLSRGALNPADISVLFRAYTQSEPPPVHLLRIPQFLELLVDSLFKSGSKLNPEHKSKYMYLLAYAASVCEGLTPGRPVKDELKATVQAIEKVHAVCSSSASSSELIAELPTLYHCIRYYYKL
;
A
#
# COMPACT_ATOMS: atom_id res chain seq x y z
N MET A 1 -30.47 -40.03 -52.11
CA MET A 1 -30.44 -41.50 -52.04
C MET A 1 -29.46 -42.01 -53.09
N PRO A 2 -28.57 -42.96 -52.76
CA PRO A 2 -28.03 -43.31 -51.43
C PRO A 2 -26.92 -42.27 -51.08
N SER A 3 -25.72 -42.52 -50.51
CA SER A 3 -25.24 -43.17 -49.26
C SER A 3 -23.96 -42.40 -48.80
N GLN A 4 -23.31 -42.58 -47.65
CA GLN A 4 -23.51 -43.40 -46.43
C GLN A 4 -22.97 -42.56 -45.26
N TYR A 5 -23.71 -42.44 -44.15
CA TYR A 5 -23.21 -41.92 -42.88
C TYR A 5 -23.47 -42.99 -41.82
N GLU A 6 -22.43 -43.72 -41.43
CA GLU A 6 -22.45 -44.66 -40.31
C GLU A 6 -21.00 -45.01 -39.96
N GLU A 7 -20.46 -44.40 -38.90
CA GLU A 7 -19.42 -45.01 -38.08
C GLU A 7 -19.49 -44.41 -36.67
N GLU A 8 -19.43 -45.28 -35.66
CA GLU A 8 -19.89 -45.00 -34.30
C GLU A 8 -18.85 -44.20 -33.50
N ARG A 9 -19.29 -43.12 -32.83
CA ARG A 9 -18.50 -42.57 -31.70
C ARG A 9 -18.83 -43.34 -30.43
N ALA A 10 -17.96 -44.28 -30.11
CA ALA A 10 -17.94 -44.94 -28.80
C ALA A 10 -17.79 -43.91 -27.67
N TRP A 11 -18.51 -44.12 -26.57
CA TRP A 11 -18.39 -43.32 -25.36
C TRP A 11 -17.16 -43.78 -24.57
N GLU A 12 -16.05 -43.05 -24.68
CA GLU A 12 -14.91 -43.22 -23.77
C GLU A 12 -15.27 -42.65 -22.39
N ALA A 13 -15.32 -43.52 -21.38
CA ALA A 13 -15.62 -43.15 -20.01
C ALA A 13 -14.36 -42.58 -19.29
N PRO A 14 -14.46 -41.43 -18.60
CA PRO A 14 -13.38 -40.97 -17.71
C PRO A 14 -13.32 -41.81 -16.43
N ASN A 15 -12.09 -42.08 -15.98
CA ASN A 15 -11.73 -42.89 -14.82
C ASN A 15 -12.61 -42.73 -13.56
N HIS A 16 -12.93 -43.87 -12.95
CA HIS A 16 -13.36 -43.99 -11.57
C HIS A 16 -12.12 -44.05 -10.64
N ASN A 17 -12.29 -43.74 -9.34
CA ASN A 17 -11.27 -43.60 -8.27
C ASN A 17 -10.56 -42.21 -8.24
N GLN A 18 -10.36 -41.53 -7.09
CA GLN A 18 -10.72 -41.83 -5.69
C GLN A 18 -11.54 -40.66 -5.08
N TYR A 19 -12.57 -40.98 -4.29
CA TYR A 19 -12.95 -40.17 -3.14
C TYR A 19 -12.52 -40.98 -1.91
N GLU A 20 -11.67 -40.41 -1.06
CA GLU A 20 -11.21 -41.08 0.15
C GLU A 20 -12.32 -41.07 1.20
N GLU A 21 -12.54 -42.21 1.87
CA GLU A 21 -13.49 -42.33 2.97
C GLU A 21 -12.89 -41.72 4.24
N GLU A 22 -13.11 -40.43 4.48
CA GLU A 22 -12.92 -39.86 5.83
C GLU A 22 -14.05 -40.33 6.74
N GLY A 23 -13.76 -41.32 7.58
CA GLY A 23 -14.67 -41.82 8.59
C GLY A 23 -14.90 -40.78 9.69
N ASN A 24 -16.04 -40.10 9.62
CA ASN A 24 -16.62 -39.40 10.76
C ASN A 24 -17.56 -40.39 11.47
N GLU A 25 -17.52 -40.46 12.81
CA GLU A 25 -18.33 -41.43 13.55
C GLU A 25 -19.82 -41.10 13.42
N ASP A 26 -20.55 -41.89 12.64
CA ASP A 26 -21.98 -41.68 12.34
C ASP A 26 -22.82 -41.60 13.63
N VAL A 27 -23.19 -40.38 14.00
CA VAL A 27 -24.46 -40.15 14.70
C VAL A 27 -25.53 -40.61 13.72
N ILE A 28 -26.17 -41.75 14.02
CA ILE A 28 -27.26 -42.29 13.21
C ILE A 28 -28.44 -41.31 13.27
N GLU A 29 -28.46 -40.36 12.34
CA GLU A 29 -29.62 -39.51 12.09
C GLU A 29 -30.81 -40.44 11.77
N ASN A 30 -31.93 -40.21 12.43
CA ASN A 30 -33.14 -41.01 12.20
C ASN A 30 -33.55 -40.88 10.73
N PRO A 31 -33.64 -41.98 9.95
CA PRO A 31 -33.96 -41.91 8.52
C PRO A 31 -35.24 -41.13 8.23
N GLU A 32 -36.25 -41.20 9.10
CA GLU A 32 -37.50 -40.44 8.96
C GLU A 32 -37.28 -38.92 9.08
N GLU A 33 -36.36 -38.48 9.93
CA GLU A 33 -36.02 -37.06 10.11
C GLU A 33 -35.21 -36.53 8.92
N VAL A 34 -34.27 -37.31 8.40
CA VAL A 34 -33.50 -36.99 7.18
C VAL A 34 -34.43 -36.86 5.97
N LEU A 35 -35.37 -37.79 5.81
CA LEU A 35 -36.38 -37.73 4.74
C LEU A 35 -37.25 -36.47 4.86
N HIS A 36 -37.69 -36.13 6.07
CA HIS A 36 -38.49 -34.92 6.32
C HIS A 36 -37.69 -33.64 6.04
N GLU A 37 -36.44 -33.54 6.50
CA GLU A 37 -35.56 -32.38 6.27
C GLU A 37 -35.32 -32.13 4.77
N CYS A 38 -35.03 -33.19 4.02
CA CYS A 38 -34.87 -33.12 2.56
C CYS A 38 -36.18 -32.74 1.85
N LEU A 39 -37.32 -33.30 2.24
CA LEU A 39 -38.63 -32.95 1.65
C LEU A 39 -39.04 -31.49 1.91
N GLU A 40 -38.77 -30.95 3.10
CA GLU A 40 -39.02 -29.52 3.37
C GLU A 40 -38.14 -28.62 2.50
N LYS A 41 -36.88 -29.00 2.23
CA LYS A 41 -36.01 -28.29 1.29
C LYS A 41 -36.54 -28.38 -0.15
N PHE A 42 -36.94 -29.56 -0.62
CA PHE A 42 -37.49 -29.74 -1.98
C PHE A 42 -38.83 -29.01 -2.22
N LYS A 43 -39.55 -28.61 -1.16
CA LYS A 43 -40.74 -27.74 -1.26
C LYS A 43 -40.42 -26.26 -1.46
N THR A 44 -39.18 -25.82 -1.24
CA THR A 44 -38.82 -24.41 -1.42
C THR A 44 -38.81 -24.04 -2.90
N PRO A 45 -39.24 -22.81 -3.27
CA PRO A 45 -39.39 -22.42 -4.66
C PRO A 45 -38.04 -22.43 -5.39
N ASP A 46 -38.03 -22.98 -6.61
CA ASP A 46 -36.85 -23.12 -7.47
C ASP A 46 -35.66 -23.91 -6.85
N TYR A 47 -35.87 -24.72 -5.80
CA TYR A 47 -34.79 -25.49 -5.15
C TYR A 47 -34.00 -26.43 -6.08
N ILE A 48 -34.57 -26.82 -7.22
CA ILE A 48 -33.89 -27.58 -8.28
C ILE A 48 -32.67 -26.83 -8.86
N MET A 49 -32.61 -25.50 -8.72
CA MET A 49 -31.52 -24.64 -9.17
C MET A 49 -30.45 -24.38 -8.09
N GLU A 50 -30.65 -24.83 -6.84
CA GLU A 50 -29.71 -24.62 -5.75
C GLU A 50 -28.46 -25.53 -5.90
N PRO A 51 -27.23 -25.04 -5.65
CA PRO A 51 -26.01 -25.80 -5.90
C PRO A 51 -25.91 -27.10 -5.08
N GLY A 52 -26.54 -27.15 -3.91
CA GLY A 52 -26.58 -28.33 -3.04
C GLY A 52 -27.55 -29.44 -3.45
N ILE A 53 -28.31 -29.28 -4.55
CA ILE A 53 -29.39 -30.21 -4.93
C ILE A 53 -28.92 -31.66 -5.04
N PHE A 54 -27.78 -31.92 -5.68
CA PHE A 54 -27.28 -33.29 -5.87
C PHE A 54 -26.86 -33.97 -4.56
N GLY A 55 -26.27 -33.22 -3.62
CA GLY A 55 -25.92 -33.74 -2.29
C GLY A 55 -27.17 -34.12 -1.50
N GLN A 56 -28.20 -33.28 -1.54
CA GLN A 56 -29.46 -33.52 -0.83
C GLN A 56 -30.31 -34.63 -1.47
N LEU A 57 -30.29 -34.76 -2.80
CA LEU A 57 -30.85 -35.93 -3.50
C LEU A 57 -30.15 -37.21 -3.07
N LYS A 58 -28.81 -37.23 -3.02
CA LYS A 58 -28.03 -38.39 -2.57
C LYS A 58 -28.39 -38.79 -1.14
N ARG A 59 -28.41 -37.83 -0.19
CA ARG A 59 -28.81 -38.05 1.21
C ARG A 59 -30.25 -38.57 1.34
N TYR A 60 -31.19 -38.01 0.57
CA TYR A 60 -32.58 -38.48 0.55
C TYR A 60 -32.73 -39.92 0.03
N PHE A 61 -32.05 -40.29 -1.06
CA PHE A 61 -32.09 -41.65 -1.60
C PHE A 61 -31.37 -42.66 -0.70
N GLN A 62 -30.28 -42.27 -0.04
CA GLN A 62 -29.59 -43.09 0.97
C GLN A 62 -30.49 -43.38 2.19
N ALA A 63 -31.34 -42.44 2.59
CA ALA A 63 -32.35 -42.63 3.64
C ALA A 63 -33.60 -43.43 3.20
N GLY A 64 -33.65 -43.93 1.96
CA GLY A 64 -34.75 -44.77 1.43
C GLY A 64 -35.93 -43.99 0.84
N GLY A 65 -35.73 -42.73 0.47
CA GLY A 65 -36.80 -41.86 -0.02
C GLY A 65 -37.33 -42.19 -1.41
N ASN A 66 -38.62 -41.91 -1.66
CA ASN A 66 -39.29 -42.20 -2.94
C ASN A 66 -38.92 -41.19 -4.04
N PRO A 67 -38.35 -41.62 -5.19
CA PRO A 67 -38.07 -40.74 -6.33
C PRO A 67 -39.28 -40.01 -6.89
N GLU A 68 -40.45 -40.65 -6.98
CA GLU A 68 -41.66 -40.03 -7.56
C GLU A 68 -42.07 -38.79 -6.76
N GLN A 69 -42.02 -38.88 -5.43
CA GLN A 69 -42.37 -37.80 -4.52
C GLN A 69 -41.44 -36.60 -4.68
N VAL A 70 -40.13 -36.82 -4.87
CA VAL A 70 -39.18 -35.71 -5.08
C VAL A 70 -39.32 -35.08 -6.45
N ILE A 71 -39.55 -35.88 -7.50
CA ILE A 71 -39.84 -35.36 -8.84
C ILE A 71 -41.09 -34.48 -8.79
N GLU A 72 -42.15 -34.93 -8.11
CA GLU A 72 -43.38 -34.16 -7.93
C GLU A 72 -43.13 -32.85 -7.15
N GLN A 73 -42.46 -32.90 -5.99
CA GLN A 73 -42.19 -31.70 -5.19
C GLN A 73 -41.30 -30.68 -5.93
N LEU A 74 -40.21 -31.12 -6.57
CA LEU A 74 -39.34 -30.22 -7.32
C LEU A 74 -40.04 -29.64 -8.56
N SER A 75 -40.89 -30.42 -9.24
CA SER A 75 -41.62 -29.96 -10.43
C SER A 75 -42.74 -28.97 -10.10
N ILE A 76 -43.48 -29.20 -9.00
CA ILE A 76 -44.57 -28.31 -8.57
C ILE A 76 -44.02 -26.96 -8.07
N ASN A 77 -42.85 -26.95 -7.43
CA ASN A 77 -42.25 -25.74 -6.84
C ASN A 77 -41.25 -25.03 -7.77
N TYR A 78 -41.06 -25.48 -9.02
CA TYR A 78 -40.26 -24.79 -10.03
C TYR A 78 -41.05 -23.65 -10.66
N ASN A 79 -40.70 -22.41 -10.29
CA ASN A 79 -41.24 -21.16 -10.81
C ASN A 79 -40.39 -20.57 -11.96
N ALA A 80 -39.21 -21.13 -12.21
CA ALA A 80 -38.29 -20.76 -13.28
C ALA A 80 -37.83 -19.29 -13.22
N VAL A 81 -37.68 -18.70 -12.03
CA VAL A 81 -37.41 -17.25 -11.86
C VAL A 81 -36.11 -16.83 -12.57
N ALA A 82 -35.05 -17.65 -12.49
CA ALA A 82 -33.79 -17.39 -13.22
C ALA A 82 -33.98 -17.37 -14.75
N GLN A 83 -34.81 -18.27 -15.28
CA GLN A 83 -35.08 -18.36 -16.72
C GLN A 83 -35.97 -17.21 -17.20
N MET A 84 -36.88 -16.75 -16.33
CA MET A 84 -37.69 -15.56 -16.56
C MET A 84 -36.82 -14.28 -16.61
N ALA A 85 -35.79 -14.19 -15.76
CA ALA A 85 -34.83 -13.09 -15.81
C ALA A 85 -34.03 -13.07 -17.12
N ASN A 86 -33.58 -14.24 -17.60
CA ASN A 86 -32.92 -14.37 -18.91
C ASN A 86 -33.84 -13.93 -20.07
N LEU A 87 -35.11 -14.37 -20.05
CA LEU A 87 -36.11 -13.97 -21.06
C LEU A 87 -36.37 -12.46 -21.06
N LEU A 88 -36.44 -11.84 -19.88
CA LEU A 88 -36.56 -10.38 -19.75
C LEU A 88 -35.33 -9.65 -20.29
N ALA A 89 -34.12 -10.19 -20.06
CA ALA A 89 -32.89 -9.64 -20.62
C ALA A 89 -32.89 -9.71 -22.16
N GLU A 90 -33.31 -10.83 -22.75
CA GLU A 90 -33.50 -10.96 -24.20
C GLU A 90 -34.54 -9.96 -24.75
N TRP A 91 -35.66 -9.76 -24.06
CA TRP A 91 -36.69 -8.80 -24.46
C TRP A 91 -36.21 -7.35 -24.40
N LEU A 92 -35.37 -6.99 -23.44
CA LEU A 92 -34.72 -5.67 -23.38
C LEU A 92 -33.79 -5.46 -24.59
N ILE A 93 -33.01 -6.48 -24.96
CA ILE A 93 -32.14 -6.45 -26.15
C ILE A 93 -32.96 -6.30 -27.43
N LEU A 94 -34.04 -7.08 -27.59
CA LEU A 94 -34.97 -6.97 -28.72
C LEU A 94 -35.71 -5.62 -28.76
N GLY A 95 -35.96 -5.02 -27.59
CA GLY A 95 -36.51 -3.67 -27.43
C GLY A 95 -35.55 -2.54 -27.79
N GLY A 96 -34.30 -2.84 -28.17
CA GLY A 96 -33.30 -1.87 -28.61
C GLY A 96 -32.34 -1.38 -27.53
N VAL A 97 -32.38 -1.95 -26.31
CA VAL A 97 -31.35 -1.71 -25.28
C VAL A 97 -30.07 -2.43 -25.70
N LYS A 98 -28.89 -1.82 -25.48
CA LYS A 98 -27.64 -2.49 -25.86
C LYS A 98 -27.38 -3.69 -24.95
N VAL A 99 -26.85 -4.78 -25.51
CA VAL A 99 -26.44 -5.99 -24.75
C VAL A 99 -25.55 -5.62 -23.56
N THR A 100 -24.60 -4.71 -23.75
CA THR A 100 -23.70 -4.21 -22.70
C THR A 100 -24.41 -3.48 -21.57
N GLU A 101 -25.52 -2.79 -21.85
CA GLU A 101 -26.32 -2.06 -20.85
C GLU A 101 -27.18 -3.04 -20.03
N VAL A 102 -27.71 -4.09 -20.67
CA VAL A 102 -28.44 -5.19 -20.00
C VAL A 102 -27.49 -6.02 -19.12
N GLN A 103 -26.31 -6.38 -19.64
CA GLN A 103 -25.26 -7.06 -18.85
C GLN A 103 -24.86 -6.24 -17.63
N ALA A 104 -24.56 -4.95 -17.80
CA ALA A 104 -24.25 -4.05 -16.69
C ALA A 104 -25.41 -3.93 -15.69
N MET A 105 -26.67 -3.98 -16.12
CA MET A 105 -27.82 -3.97 -15.21
C MET A 105 -27.84 -5.21 -14.30
N VAL A 106 -27.60 -6.40 -14.87
CA VAL A 106 -27.53 -7.67 -14.12
C VAL A 106 -26.29 -7.70 -13.21
N GLU A 107 -25.11 -7.36 -13.73
CA GLU A 107 -23.86 -7.30 -12.94
C GLU A 107 -23.97 -6.36 -11.74
N ASN A 108 -24.50 -5.15 -11.93
CA ASN A 108 -24.67 -4.20 -10.83
C ASN A 108 -25.70 -4.67 -9.80
N HIS A 109 -26.79 -5.33 -10.22
CA HIS A 109 -27.77 -5.89 -9.28
C HIS A 109 -27.17 -7.04 -8.45
N LEU A 110 -26.44 -7.96 -9.09
CA LEU A 110 -25.71 -9.02 -8.39
C LEU A 110 -24.67 -8.45 -7.43
N LYS A 111 -23.89 -7.44 -7.85
CA LYS A 111 -22.93 -6.72 -7.01
C LYS A 111 -23.58 -6.13 -5.75
N ASP A 112 -24.72 -5.47 -5.92
CA ASP A 112 -25.51 -4.89 -4.81
C ASP A 112 -26.14 -5.95 -3.90
N MET A 113 -26.47 -7.14 -4.41
CA MET A 113 -26.93 -8.26 -3.58
C MET A 113 -25.77 -8.83 -2.76
N ILE A 114 -24.64 -9.15 -3.40
CA ILE A 114 -23.46 -9.70 -2.72
C ILE A 114 -23.01 -8.76 -1.59
N LEU A 115 -22.89 -7.44 -1.84
CA LEU A 115 -22.53 -6.48 -0.79
C LEU A 115 -23.49 -6.46 0.41
N LYS A 116 -24.75 -6.87 0.25
CA LYS A 116 -25.76 -6.91 1.33
C LYS A 116 -25.83 -8.26 2.05
N THR A 117 -25.46 -9.36 1.38
CA THR A 117 -25.65 -10.73 1.89
C THR A 117 -24.35 -11.49 2.12
N PHE A 118 -23.19 -10.91 1.79
CA PHE A 118 -21.89 -11.53 2.01
C PHE A 118 -21.65 -11.83 3.50
N ASP A 119 -21.30 -13.08 3.79
CA ASP A 119 -20.94 -13.56 5.12
C ASP A 119 -19.49 -14.08 5.04
N PRO A 120 -18.50 -13.37 5.64
CA PRO A 120 -17.10 -13.74 5.52
C PRO A 120 -16.81 -15.12 6.12
N LYS A 121 -17.57 -15.56 7.13
CA LYS A 121 -17.36 -16.87 7.76
C LYS A 121 -17.75 -18.01 6.82
N LYS A 122 -18.87 -17.87 6.12
CA LYS A 122 -19.31 -18.87 5.13
C LYS A 122 -18.38 -18.92 3.93
N ALA A 123 -17.92 -17.75 3.46
CA ALA A 123 -16.95 -17.66 2.39
C ALA A 123 -15.63 -18.36 2.76
N ASP A 124 -15.14 -18.14 3.99
CA ASP A 124 -13.95 -18.82 4.50
C ASP A 124 -14.17 -20.32 4.68
N THR A 125 -15.32 -20.76 5.21
CA THR A 125 -15.67 -22.18 5.33
C THR A 125 -15.59 -22.89 3.97
N ILE A 126 -16.30 -22.40 2.95
CA ILE A 126 -16.27 -22.96 1.59
C ILE A 126 -14.84 -23.01 1.04
N PHE A 127 -14.09 -21.92 1.21
CA PHE A 127 -12.70 -21.83 0.75
C PHE A 127 -11.74 -22.80 1.48
N THR A 128 -12.01 -23.14 2.75
CA THR A 128 -11.22 -24.13 3.50
C THR A 128 -11.66 -25.57 3.26
N GLU A 129 -12.94 -25.82 2.97
CA GLU A 129 -13.49 -27.17 2.75
C GLU A 129 -13.12 -27.73 1.37
N GLU A 130 -13.04 -26.90 0.33
CA GLU A 130 -12.66 -27.35 -1.02
C GLU A 130 -11.16 -27.71 -1.15
N GLY A 131 -10.30 -27.28 -0.21
CA GLY A 131 -8.87 -27.63 -0.13
C GLY A 131 -7.96 -27.05 -1.23
N GLU A 132 -8.50 -26.83 -2.42
CA GLU A 132 -7.84 -26.18 -3.56
C GLU A 132 -8.44 -24.79 -3.84
N THR A 133 -7.86 -24.05 -4.79
CA THR A 133 -8.43 -22.77 -5.23
C THR A 133 -9.68 -23.02 -6.08
N PRO A 134 -10.85 -22.45 -5.73
CA PRO A 134 -12.07 -22.69 -6.50
C PRO A 134 -11.93 -22.17 -7.94
N GLY A 135 -12.23 -23.01 -8.94
CA GLY A 135 -12.06 -22.65 -10.36
C GLY A 135 -12.84 -21.40 -10.76
N TRP A 136 -14.08 -21.27 -10.26
CA TRP A 136 -14.94 -20.10 -10.47
C TRP A 136 -14.31 -18.79 -9.99
N LEU A 137 -13.45 -18.82 -8.96
CA LEU A 137 -12.78 -17.64 -8.44
C LEU A 137 -11.76 -17.10 -9.44
N THR A 138 -11.09 -18.01 -10.17
CA THR A 138 -10.11 -17.67 -11.19
C THR A 138 -10.78 -17.01 -12.40
N GLU A 139 -11.92 -17.56 -12.86
CA GLU A 139 -12.74 -16.96 -13.91
C GLU A 139 -13.31 -15.59 -13.46
N MET A 140 -13.79 -15.49 -12.22
CA MET A 140 -14.38 -14.26 -11.70
C MET A 140 -13.37 -13.10 -11.67
N ILE A 141 -12.09 -13.35 -11.35
CA ILE A 141 -11.07 -12.29 -11.31
C ILE A 141 -10.61 -11.82 -12.69
N GLU A 142 -10.96 -12.49 -13.80
CA GLU A 142 -10.66 -11.98 -15.16
C GLU A 142 -11.43 -10.68 -15.48
N HIS A 143 -12.59 -10.48 -14.84
CA HIS A 143 -13.46 -9.32 -15.08
C HIS A 143 -13.22 -8.16 -14.09
N PRO A 144 -13.04 -6.91 -14.56
CA PRO A 144 -12.77 -5.76 -13.70
C PRO A 144 -13.95 -5.42 -12.75
N THR A 145 -15.20 -5.68 -13.16
CA THR A 145 -16.39 -5.45 -12.31
C THR A 145 -16.31 -6.19 -10.98
N TRP A 146 -15.87 -7.46 -11.04
CA TRP A 146 -15.75 -8.34 -9.88
C TRP A 146 -14.47 -8.09 -9.08
N ARG A 147 -13.33 -7.77 -9.73
CA ARG A 147 -12.13 -7.28 -9.01
C ARG A 147 -12.47 -6.06 -8.13
N SER A 148 -13.23 -5.11 -8.68
CA SER A 148 -13.75 -3.95 -7.93
C SER A 148 -14.66 -4.33 -6.75
N LEU A 149 -15.48 -5.39 -6.89
CA LEU A 149 -16.31 -5.90 -5.79
C LEU A 149 -15.44 -6.52 -4.69
N ILE A 150 -14.47 -7.36 -5.05
CA ILE A 150 -13.54 -8.03 -4.11
C ILE A 150 -12.76 -7.00 -3.29
N TYR A 151 -12.21 -5.96 -3.92
CA TYR A 151 -11.50 -4.90 -3.19
C TYR A 151 -12.38 -4.22 -2.14
N ARG A 152 -13.64 -3.91 -2.48
CA ARG A 152 -14.59 -3.30 -1.56
C ARG A 152 -14.99 -4.23 -0.42
N LEU A 153 -15.26 -5.50 -0.71
CA LEU A 153 -15.55 -6.50 0.32
C LEU A 153 -14.37 -6.66 1.28
N ALA A 154 -13.13 -6.61 0.80
CA ALA A 154 -11.95 -6.71 1.65
C ALA A 154 -11.68 -5.44 2.50
N GLU A 155 -12.14 -4.26 2.08
CA GLU A 155 -12.17 -3.08 2.96
C GLU A 155 -13.16 -3.28 4.12
N GLU A 156 -14.34 -3.85 3.83
CA GLU A 156 -15.42 -4.06 4.80
C GLU A 156 -15.12 -5.27 5.73
N TYR A 157 -14.42 -6.31 5.24
CA TYR A 157 -14.14 -7.57 5.94
C TYR A 157 -12.64 -7.98 5.85
N PRO A 158 -11.74 -7.26 6.54
CA PRO A 158 -10.29 -7.43 6.42
C PRO A 158 -9.76 -8.77 6.94
N ASP A 159 -10.47 -9.41 7.88
CA ASP A 159 -10.07 -10.69 8.49
C ASP A 159 -10.46 -11.93 7.66
N CYS A 160 -11.19 -11.76 6.55
CA CYS A 160 -11.67 -12.86 5.70
C CYS A 160 -10.52 -13.49 4.90
N LEU A 161 -10.27 -14.79 5.11
CA LEU A 161 -9.19 -15.53 4.47
C LEU A 161 -9.37 -15.62 2.94
N MET A 162 -10.58 -15.91 2.49
CA MET A 162 -10.94 -16.05 1.07
C MET A 162 -10.71 -14.73 0.31
N LEU A 163 -11.19 -13.60 0.85
CA LEU A 163 -10.97 -12.29 0.23
C LEU A 163 -9.48 -11.93 0.21
N ASN A 164 -8.76 -12.22 1.29
CA ASN A 164 -7.33 -11.98 1.35
C ASN A 164 -6.55 -12.78 0.30
N PHE A 165 -6.85 -14.08 0.16
CA PHE A 165 -6.27 -14.94 -0.87
C PHE A 165 -6.64 -14.46 -2.28
N THR A 166 -7.87 -14.01 -2.50
CA THR A 166 -8.33 -13.51 -3.79
C THR A 166 -7.57 -12.26 -4.23
N ILE A 167 -7.28 -11.31 -3.32
CA ILE A 167 -6.46 -10.14 -3.64
C ILE A 167 -5.04 -10.56 -4.06
N LYS A 168 -4.48 -11.59 -3.41
CA LYS A 168 -3.19 -12.16 -3.81
C LYS A 168 -3.26 -12.74 -5.22
N LEU A 169 -4.28 -13.56 -5.55
CA LEU A 169 -4.49 -14.07 -6.93
C LEU A 169 -4.59 -12.93 -7.95
N ILE A 170 -5.35 -11.88 -7.66
CA ILE A 170 -5.47 -10.70 -8.53
C ILE A 170 -4.10 -10.03 -8.75
N SER A 171 -3.26 -9.97 -7.71
CA SER A 171 -1.90 -9.45 -7.82
C SER A 171 -0.91 -10.40 -8.49
N ASP A 172 -1.14 -11.72 -8.47
CA ASP A 172 -0.36 -12.73 -9.21
C ASP A 172 -0.71 -12.70 -10.71
N ALA A 173 -1.97 -12.46 -11.04
CA ALA A 173 -2.46 -12.27 -12.41
C ALA A 173 -2.02 -10.93 -13.06
N GLY A 174 -1.35 -10.04 -12.31
CA GLY A 174 -0.77 -8.80 -12.82
C GLY A 174 -1.65 -7.54 -12.70
N PHE A 175 -2.84 -7.65 -12.10
CA PHE A 175 -3.79 -6.55 -11.96
C PHE A 175 -3.55 -5.65 -10.73
N GLN A 176 -2.38 -5.73 -10.07
CA GLN A 176 -2.05 -4.94 -8.87
C GLN A 176 -2.18 -3.41 -9.05
N GLY A 177 -2.15 -2.91 -10.29
CA GLY A 177 -2.38 -1.49 -10.60
C GLY A 177 -3.83 -1.03 -10.43
N GLU A 178 -4.80 -1.96 -10.39
CA GLU A 178 -6.22 -1.67 -10.16
C GLU A 178 -6.56 -1.56 -8.66
N ILE A 179 -5.64 -1.94 -7.77
CA ILE A 179 -5.76 -1.80 -6.31
C ILE A 179 -5.58 -0.32 -5.94
N THR A 180 -6.59 0.46 -6.29
CA THR A 180 -6.70 1.90 -6.01
C THR A 180 -6.92 2.19 -4.52
N SER A 181 -7.42 1.22 -3.76
CA SER A 181 -7.52 1.32 -2.31
C SER A 181 -6.19 1.03 -1.63
N ILE A 182 -5.62 2.10 -1.09
CA ILE A 182 -4.44 2.05 -0.23
C ILE A 182 -4.74 1.20 1.03
N SER A 183 -5.98 1.25 1.54
CA SER A 183 -6.42 0.51 2.73
C SER A 183 -6.32 -1.00 2.53
N THR A 184 -6.86 -1.50 1.42
CA THR A 184 -6.81 -2.94 1.07
C THR A 184 -5.37 -3.40 0.84
N ALA A 185 -4.56 -2.60 0.13
CA ALA A 185 -3.16 -2.94 -0.13
C ALA A 185 -2.32 -2.98 1.16
N ALA A 186 -2.55 -2.06 2.10
CA ALA A 186 -1.77 -1.93 3.33
C ALA A 186 -1.90 -3.13 4.28
N GLN A 187 -3.03 -3.85 4.26
CA GLN A 187 -3.30 -4.99 5.14
C GLN A 187 -2.43 -6.22 4.80
N GLN A 188 -2.03 -6.38 3.54
CA GLN A 188 -1.24 -7.53 3.09
C GLN A 188 0.17 -7.12 2.67
N ILE A 189 1.18 -7.59 3.39
CA ILE A 189 2.57 -7.21 3.16
C ILE A 189 3.07 -7.56 1.74
N GLU A 190 2.63 -8.69 1.16
CA GLU A 190 3.03 -9.12 -0.18
C GLU A 190 2.44 -8.21 -1.26
N VAL A 191 1.15 -7.89 -1.17
CA VAL A 191 0.44 -6.97 -2.07
C VAL A 191 1.05 -5.57 -1.93
N PHE A 192 1.18 -5.06 -0.70
CA PHE A 192 1.82 -3.77 -0.42
C PHE A 192 3.22 -3.68 -1.02
N SER A 193 4.04 -4.73 -0.89
CA SER A 193 5.39 -4.78 -1.46
C SER A 193 5.39 -4.65 -2.99
N ARG A 194 4.44 -5.28 -3.68
CA ARG A 194 4.29 -5.22 -5.14
C ARG A 194 3.81 -3.84 -5.60
N VAL A 195 2.85 -3.23 -4.90
CA VAL A 195 2.38 -1.87 -5.19
C VAL A 195 3.50 -0.84 -4.91
N LEU A 196 4.21 -0.96 -3.77
CA LEU A 196 5.38 -0.14 -3.43
C LEU A 196 6.49 -0.25 -4.48
N LYS A 197 6.81 -1.47 -4.95
CA LYS A 197 7.76 -1.69 -6.04
C LYS A 197 7.32 -0.96 -7.31
N SER A 198 6.05 -1.10 -7.71
CA SER A 198 5.50 -0.42 -8.89
C SER A 198 5.58 1.10 -8.77
N ALA A 199 5.24 1.66 -7.59
CA ALA A 199 5.35 3.11 -7.33
C ALA A 199 6.80 3.61 -7.39
N ILE A 200 7.76 2.87 -6.83
CA ILE A 200 9.20 3.19 -6.90
C ILE A 200 9.69 3.12 -8.35
N VAL A 201 9.32 2.08 -9.11
CA VAL A 201 9.69 1.95 -10.53
C VAL A 201 9.10 3.09 -11.36
N GLY A 202 7.83 3.45 -11.11
CA GLY A 202 7.18 4.60 -11.73
C GLY A 202 7.96 5.89 -11.49
N PHE A 203 8.29 6.19 -10.23
CA PHE A 203 9.12 7.35 -9.85
C PHE A 203 10.51 7.36 -10.51
N LEU A 204 11.16 6.19 -10.66
CA LEU A 204 12.46 6.08 -11.33
C LEU A 204 12.38 6.24 -12.86
N GLN A 205 11.19 6.07 -13.44
CA GLN A 205 10.95 6.18 -14.89
C GLN A 205 10.35 7.53 -15.31
N SER A 206 9.63 8.23 -14.42
CA SER A 206 9.01 9.53 -14.71
C SER A 206 10.01 10.69 -14.53
N SER A 207 10.68 11.11 -15.60
CA SER A 207 11.59 12.27 -15.57
C SER A 207 10.89 13.60 -15.32
N ASP A 208 9.70 13.77 -15.89
CA ASP A 208 9.04 15.08 -15.99
C ASP A 208 7.99 15.29 -14.88
N ASP A 209 7.28 14.21 -14.52
CA ASP A 209 6.18 14.20 -13.54
C ASP A 209 6.56 13.62 -12.16
N TRP A 210 7.86 13.57 -11.84
CA TRP A 210 8.39 12.93 -10.62
C TRP A 210 7.71 13.39 -9.33
N GLN A 211 7.28 14.65 -9.24
CA GLN A 211 6.61 15.22 -8.06
C GLN A 211 5.22 14.59 -7.83
N ASN A 212 4.49 14.26 -8.89
CA ASN A 212 3.20 13.58 -8.81
C ASN A 212 3.39 12.11 -8.39
N SER A 213 4.35 11.41 -9.01
CA SER A 213 4.72 10.03 -8.63
C SER A 213 5.18 9.92 -7.16
N VAL A 214 5.95 10.91 -6.67
CA VAL A 214 6.33 11.04 -5.26
C VAL A 214 5.11 11.23 -4.37
N ASN A 215 4.17 12.13 -4.73
CA ASN A 215 2.99 12.41 -3.93
C ASN A 215 2.05 11.19 -3.81
N GLU A 216 1.89 10.41 -4.89
CA GLU A 216 1.11 9.16 -4.87
C GLU A 216 1.78 8.09 -4.02
N CYS A 217 3.09 7.87 -4.22
CA CYS A 217 3.88 6.96 -3.39
C CYS A 217 3.82 7.36 -1.91
N ALA A 218 3.97 8.65 -1.60
CA ALA A 218 3.92 9.15 -0.23
C ALA A 218 2.54 8.96 0.42
N LYS A 219 1.43 9.25 -0.29
CA LYS A 219 0.07 8.99 0.23
C LYS A 219 -0.13 7.53 0.59
N MET A 220 0.32 6.62 -0.27
CA MET A 220 0.25 5.17 -0.02
C MET A 220 1.10 4.76 1.19
N VAL A 221 2.36 5.21 1.24
CA VAL A 221 3.29 4.86 2.32
C VAL A 221 2.84 5.42 3.68
N CYS A 222 2.29 6.64 3.71
CA CYS A 222 1.88 7.32 4.95
C CYS A 222 0.50 6.91 5.47
N HIS A 223 -0.19 5.97 4.82
CA HIS A 223 -1.53 5.52 5.25
C HIS A 223 -1.53 4.91 6.66
N GLY A 224 -0.51 4.11 6.99
CA GLY A 224 -0.32 3.52 8.32
C GLY A 224 1.09 3.75 8.85
N ALA A 225 1.23 3.74 10.18
CA ALA A 225 2.56 3.78 10.81
C ALA A 225 3.42 2.56 10.42
N HIS A 226 2.80 1.38 10.26
CA HIS A 226 3.48 0.15 9.87
C HIS A 226 3.93 0.17 8.40
N THR A 227 3.08 0.63 7.47
CA THR A 227 3.45 0.82 6.05
C THR A 227 4.58 1.84 5.90
N TYR A 228 4.54 2.93 6.68
CA TYR A 228 5.59 3.94 6.68
C TYR A 228 6.93 3.37 7.16
N VAL A 229 6.95 2.66 8.29
CA VAL A 229 8.17 2.00 8.81
C VAL A 229 8.73 1.02 7.78
N TYR A 230 7.89 0.13 7.25
CA TYR A 230 8.31 -0.89 6.28
C TYR A 230 8.93 -0.27 5.02
N SER A 231 8.25 0.73 4.44
CA SER A 231 8.73 1.41 3.23
C SER A 231 10.00 2.20 3.47
N GLN A 232 10.12 2.90 4.61
CA GLN A 232 11.34 3.64 4.94
C GLN A 232 12.53 2.72 5.21
N VAL A 233 12.32 1.52 5.79
CA VAL A 233 13.37 0.49 5.91
C VAL A 233 13.84 0.04 4.52
N ILE A 234 12.92 -0.28 3.59
CA ILE A 234 13.27 -0.66 2.21
C ILE A 234 14.02 0.46 1.49
N VAL A 235 13.49 1.68 1.52
CA VAL A 235 14.11 2.84 0.86
C VAL A 235 15.47 3.15 1.48
N HIS A 236 15.64 2.97 2.80
CA HIS A 236 16.92 3.10 3.47
C HIS A 236 17.93 2.05 2.97
N ILE A 237 17.56 0.77 2.89
CA ILE A 237 18.42 -0.30 2.37
C ILE A 237 18.84 0.01 0.93
N LEU A 238 17.88 0.34 0.05
CA LEU A 238 18.14 0.73 -1.34
C LEU A 238 18.97 2.01 -1.46
N SER A 239 18.96 2.89 -0.45
CA SER A 239 19.79 4.10 -0.45
C SER A 239 21.28 3.85 -0.17
N GLN A 240 21.65 2.66 0.32
CA GLN A 240 23.04 2.25 0.53
C GLN A 240 23.71 1.78 -0.77
N GLU A 241 22.95 1.55 -1.85
CA GLU A 241 23.49 1.09 -3.12
C GLU A 241 24.38 2.14 -3.79
N PRO A 242 25.62 1.80 -4.20
CA PRO A 242 26.58 2.76 -4.76
C PRO A 242 26.15 3.34 -6.12
N ARG A 243 25.18 2.71 -6.79
CA ARG A 243 24.58 3.18 -8.05
C ARG A 243 23.11 3.47 -7.80
N GLY A 244 22.69 4.73 -7.93
CA GLY A 244 21.28 5.12 -7.76
C GLY A 244 20.80 5.28 -6.31
N GLY A 245 21.56 4.85 -5.28
CA GLY A 245 21.16 5.00 -3.87
C GLY A 245 20.88 6.46 -3.45
N ALA A 246 21.55 7.44 -4.08
CA ALA A 246 21.26 8.86 -3.87
C ALA A 246 19.83 9.27 -4.31
N ILE A 247 19.29 8.65 -5.37
CA ILE A 247 17.92 8.87 -5.86
C ILE A 247 16.91 8.27 -4.86
N MET A 248 17.19 7.06 -4.37
CA MET A 248 16.38 6.42 -3.33
C MET A 248 16.40 7.20 -2.01
N LYS A 249 17.57 7.74 -1.62
CA LYS A 249 17.69 8.65 -0.47
C LYS A 249 16.81 9.89 -0.63
N ARG A 250 16.76 10.48 -1.84
CA ARG A 250 15.89 11.61 -2.14
C ARG A 250 14.41 11.23 -2.03
N LEU A 251 14.01 10.08 -2.57
CA LEU A 251 12.64 9.57 -2.43
C LEU A 251 12.24 9.43 -0.94
N GLY A 252 13.08 8.83 -0.11
CA GLY A 252 12.82 8.68 1.33
C GLY A 252 12.67 10.02 2.05
N GLN A 253 13.45 11.03 1.66
CA GLN A 253 13.35 12.41 2.16
C GLN A 253 12.05 13.09 1.72
N GLU A 254 11.60 12.93 0.48
CA GLU A 254 10.33 13.50 0.02
C GLU A 254 9.13 12.83 0.72
N ILE A 255 9.13 11.49 0.84
CA ILE A 255 8.10 10.76 1.62
C ILE A 255 8.07 11.26 3.08
N THR A 256 9.24 11.49 3.69
CA THR A 256 9.35 12.07 5.05
C THR A 256 8.72 13.47 5.10
N ARG A 257 9.00 14.33 4.11
CA ARG A 257 8.42 15.68 4.01
C ARG A 257 6.89 15.63 3.87
N CYS A 258 6.35 14.77 3.01
CA CYS A 258 4.91 14.59 2.83
C CYS A 258 4.24 14.14 4.14
N ALA A 259 4.84 13.17 4.86
CA ALA A 259 4.32 12.73 6.15
C ALA A 259 4.25 13.86 7.19
N GLN A 260 5.29 14.71 7.23
CA GLN A 260 5.36 15.86 8.13
C GLN A 260 4.32 16.93 7.76
N GLN A 261 4.11 17.20 6.46
CA GLN A 261 3.05 18.09 5.98
C GLN A 261 1.65 17.57 6.30
N SER A 262 1.46 16.25 6.35
CA SER A 262 0.24 15.59 6.82
C SER A 262 0.08 15.55 8.36
N GLY A 263 1.06 16.07 9.11
CA GLY A 263 1.01 16.16 10.57
C GLY A 263 1.50 14.93 11.34
N HIS A 264 2.16 13.97 10.68
CA HIS A 264 2.71 12.79 11.34
C HIS A 264 4.12 13.05 11.92
N ASP A 265 4.35 12.74 13.19
CA ASP A 265 5.71 12.75 13.76
C ASP A 265 6.49 11.49 13.38
N VAL A 266 7.20 11.60 12.26
CA VAL A 266 8.07 10.54 11.72
C VAL A 266 9.50 10.60 12.28
N THR A 267 9.82 11.60 13.12
CA THR A 267 11.15 11.83 13.69
C THR A 267 11.76 10.59 14.37
N PRO A 268 11.02 9.82 15.19
CA PRO A 268 11.59 8.64 15.84
C PRO A 268 12.08 7.60 14.84
N ILE A 269 11.38 7.44 13.71
CA ILE A 269 11.66 6.44 12.68
C ILE A 269 12.87 6.87 11.85
N THR A 270 12.89 8.13 11.38
CA THR A 270 14.02 8.71 10.64
C THR A 270 15.32 8.64 11.45
N LEU A 271 15.24 8.90 12.77
CA LEU A 271 16.40 8.76 13.64
C LEU A 271 16.73 7.30 13.94
N ALA A 272 15.77 6.40 14.14
CA ALA A 272 16.02 4.98 14.40
C ALA A 272 16.78 4.30 13.25
N LEU A 273 16.45 4.65 11.99
CA LEU A 273 17.16 4.20 10.78
C LEU A 273 18.60 4.74 10.68
N THR A 274 19.01 5.66 11.56
CA THR A 274 20.38 6.14 11.65
C THR A 274 21.12 5.40 12.77
N SER A 275 22.13 4.60 12.42
CA SER A 275 22.91 3.80 13.38
C SER A 275 23.74 4.65 14.37
N GLY A 276 23.95 4.14 15.59
CA GLY A 276 24.95 4.66 16.54
C GLY A 276 24.41 4.99 17.93
N GLU A 277 24.84 4.23 18.94
CA GLU A 277 24.59 4.51 20.37
C GLU A 277 25.52 5.58 20.95
N SER A 278 26.75 5.67 20.43
CA SER A 278 27.82 6.59 20.88
C SER A 278 27.42 8.07 20.86
N TRP A 279 26.39 8.45 20.10
CA TRP A 279 25.93 9.83 19.92
C TRP A 279 24.52 10.09 20.46
N ARG A 280 24.06 9.28 21.44
CA ARG A 280 22.71 9.35 22.04
C ARG A 280 22.27 10.78 22.37
N ASN A 281 23.14 11.58 23.01
CA ASN A 281 22.82 12.98 23.38
C ASN A 281 22.53 13.88 22.17
N ALA A 282 23.31 13.74 21.09
CA ALA A 282 23.09 14.50 19.85
C ALA A 282 21.79 14.07 19.16
N ARG A 283 21.51 12.76 19.15
CA ARG A 283 20.25 12.21 18.62
C ARG A 283 19.02 12.69 19.40
N THR A 284 19.10 12.73 20.74
CA THR A 284 18.02 13.23 21.59
C THR A 284 17.76 14.72 21.39
N ALA A 285 18.82 15.52 21.26
CA ALA A 285 18.71 16.95 20.94
C ALA A 285 18.09 17.20 19.56
N LEU A 286 18.48 16.42 18.53
CA LEU A 286 17.84 16.46 17.21
C LEU A 286 16.37 16.05 17.27
N ALA A 287 16.05 14.93 17.96
CA ALA A 287 14.67 14.45 18.10
C ALA A 287 13.76 15.53 18.70
N ALA A 288 14.19 16.15 19.81
CA ALA A 288 13.43 17.19 20.49
C ALA A 288 13.15 18.43 19.62
N MET A 289 14.08 18.82 18.74
CA MET A 289 13.88 19.95 17.82
C MET A 289 13.02 19.58 16.61
N LEU A 290 13.19 18.37 16.05
CA LEU A 290 12.49 17.90 14.86
C LEU A 290 11.01 17.58 15.14
N SER A 291 10.70 16.83 16.22
CA SER A 291 9.32 16.57 16.65
C SER A 291 8.56 17.84 17.05
N ARG A 292 9.26 18.91 17.45
CA ARG A 292 8.67 20.23 17.75
C ARG A 292 8.58 21.16 16.53
N GLY A 293 9.24 20.82 15.41
CA GLY A 293 9.39 21.73 14.27
C GLY A 293 10.06 23.07 14.62
N ALA A 294 10.93 23.10 15.64
CA ALA A 294 11.51 24.34 16.15
C ALA A 294 12.88 24.14 16.80
N LEU A 295 13.84 24.99 16.45
CA LEU A 295 15.17 25.01 17.08
C LEU A 295 15.10 25.67 18.46
N ASN A 296 15.92 25.18 19.40
CA ASN A 296 16.12 25.85 20.68
C ASN A 296 17.61 26.01 21.05
N PRO A 297 17.99 27.05 21.81
CA PRO A 297 19.41 27.37 22.06
C PRO A 297 20.15 26.32 22.90
N ALA A 298 19.43 25.52 23.71
CA ALA A 298 20.01 24.49 24.57
C ALA A 298 20.44 23.28 23.73
N ASP A 299 19.53 22.70 22.94
CA ASP A 299 19.81 21.55 22.07
C ASP A 299 20.83 21.90 20.97
N ILE A 300 20.77 23.10 20.40
CA ILE A 300 21.83 23.61 19.50
C ILE A 300 23.19 23.68 20.20
N SER A 301 23.24 24.02 21.49
CA SER A 301 24.51 24.02 22.24
C SER A 301 25.01 22.60 22.55
N VAL A 302 24.12 21.61 22.71
CA VAL A 302 24.46 20.19 22.82
C VAL A 302 25.04 19.67 21.50
N LEU A 303 24.38 19.94 20.37
CA LEU A 303 24.89 19.57 19.04
C LEU A 303 26.23 20.23 18.72
N PHE A 304 26.35 21.54 18.95
CA PHE A 304 27.60 22.25 18.72
C PHE A 304 28.76 21.64 19.53
N ARG A 305 28.52 21.25 20.78
CA ARG A 305 29.52 20.54 21.60
C ARG A 305 29.88 19.17 21.01
N ALA A 306 28.92 18.39 20.52
CA ALA A 306 29.18 17.10 19.90
C ALA A 306 30.02 17.22 18.61
N TYR A 307 29.69 18.18 17.74
CA TYR A 307 30.39 18.36 16.45
C TYR A 307 31.74 19.09 16.55
N THR A 308 32.08 19.63 17.72
CA THR A 308 33.40 20.22 18.02
C THR A 308 34.37 19.26 18.73
N GLN A 309 33.92 18.07 19.14
CA GLN A 309 34.77 17.03 19.72
C GLN A 309 35.73 16.39 18.68
N SER A 310 36.72 15.65 19.18
CA SER A 310 37.69 14.89 18.38
C SER A 310 37.04 13.77 17.57
N GLU A 311 36.00 13.14 18.12
CA GLU A 311 35.18 12.11 17.48
C GLU A 311 33.73 12.63 17.35
N PRO A 312 33.46 13.52 16.39
CA PRO A 312 32.13 14.07 16.20
C PRO A 312 31.17 13.01 15.63
N PRO A 313 29.85 13.18 15.78
CA PRO A 313 28.89 12.33 15.10
C PRO A 313 28.99 12.46 13.56
N PRO A 314 28.41 11.54 12.78
CA PRO A 314 28.42 11.58 11.32
C PRO A 314 27.79 12.85 10.77
N VAL A 315 28.23 13.28 9.59
CA VAL A 315 27.70 14.51 8.97
C VAL A 315 26.27 14.32 8.50
N HIS A 316 25.87 13.09 8.18
CA HIS A 316 24.52 12.79 7.69
C HIS A 316 23.41 13.08 8.71
N LEU A 317 23.69 13.06 10.03
CA LEU A 317 22.75 13.48 11.08
C LEU A 317 22.41 14.98 11.03
N LEU A 318 23.33 15.84 10.56
CA LEU A 318 23.04 17.27 10.31
C LEU A 318 22.41 17.50 8.94
N ARG A 319 22.52 16.53 8.01
CA ARG A 319 21.95 16.60 6.65
C ARG A 319 20.52 16.06 6.55
N ILE A 320 19.77 16.09 7.67
CA ILE A 320 18.32 15.87 7.68
C ILE A 320 17.66 17.12 7.08
N PRO A 321 16.89 17.04 5.98
CA PRO A 321 16.36 18.23 5.29
C PRO A 321 15.59 19.19 6.20
N GLN A 322 14.69 18.66 7.04
CA GLN A 322 13.93 19.45 8.02
C GLN A 322 14.85 20.22 8.99
N PHE A 323 15.98 19.63 9.42
CA PHE A 323 16.93 20.32 10.30
C PHE A 323 17.64 21.48 9.57
N LEU A 324 18.01 21.27 8.30
CA LEU A 324 18.61 22.30 7.46
C LEU A 324 17.62 23.43 7.15
N GLU A 325 16.38 23.10 6.81
CA GLU A 325 15.28 24.06 6.61
C GLU A 325 15.08 24.91 7.87
N LEU A 326 15.03 24.29 9.05
CA LEU A 326 14.94 25.00 10.33
C LEU A 326 16.16 25.90 10.63
N LEU A 327 17.38 25.49 10.28
CA LEU A 327 18.59 26.32 10.42
C LEU A 327 18.57 27.51 9.46
N VAL A 328 18.14 27.29 8.21
CA VAL A 328 18.02 28.33 7.17
C VAL A 328 16.94 29.34 7.56
N ASP A 329 15.76 28.89 7.96
CA ASP A 329 14.69 29.77 8.45
C ASP A 329 15.14 30.57 9.68
N SER A 330 15.82 29.93 10.62
CA SER A 330 16.32 30.59 11.83
C SER A 330 17.44 31.61 11.55
N LEU A 331 18.17 31.50 10.44
CA LEU A 331 19.28 32.40 10.09
C LEU A 331 18.93 33.46 9.05
N PHE A 332 18.05 33.18 8.08
CA PHE A 332 17.86 34.05 6.91
C PHE A 332 16.43 34.59 6.76
N LYS A 333 15.47 34.16 7.60
CA LYS A 333 14.10 34.68 7.56
C LYS A 333 14.05 36.12 8.05
N SER A 334 13.51 37.00 7.21
CA SER A 334 13.35 38.43 7.48
C SER A 334 12.63 38.67 8.81
N GLY A 335 13.21 39.51 9.66
CA GLY A 335 12.65 39.86 10.98
C GLY A 335 12.92 38.85 12.11
N SER A 336 13.57 37.71 11.83
CA SER A 336 14.03 36.79 12.87
C SER A 336 15.11 37.45 13.75
N LYS A 337 14.94 37.38 15.08
CA LYS A 337 15.92 37.90 16.06
C LYS A 337 16.52 36.74 16.84
N LEU A 338 17.72 36.33 16.44
CA LEU A 338 18.45 35.22 17.04
C LEU A 338 19.36 35.74 18.17
N ASN A 339 19.44 35.01 19.30
CA ASN A 339 20.28 35.40 20.43
C ASN A 339 21.78 35.47 20.00
N PRO A 340 22.46 36.63 20.13
CA PRO A 340 23.86 36.80 19.75
C PRO A 340 24.80 35.74 20.33
N GLU A 341 24.57 35.28 21.57
CA GLU A 341 25.42 34.29 22.26
C GLU A 341 25.41 32.90 21.61
N HIS A 342 24.34 32.57 20.89
CA HIS A 342 24.19 31.27 20.22
C HIS A 342 24.39 31.36 18.71
N LYS A 343 24.34 32.56 18.12
CA LYS A 343 24.43 32.81 16.67
C LYS A 343 25.56 32.06 15.97
N SER A 344 26.78 32.13 16.50
CA SER A 344 27.95 31.43 15.96
C SER A 344 27.78 29.90 15.94
N LYS A 345 27.02 29.32 16.88
CA LYS A 345 26.74 27.88 16.96
C LYS A 345 25.81 27.42 15.84
N TYR A 346 24.76 28.19 15.53
CA TYR A 346 23.85 27.92 14.41
C TYR A 346 24.61 27.97 13.08
N MET A 347 25.42 29.01 12.88
CA MET A 347 26.25 29.20 11.69
C MET A 347 27.28 28.08 11.53
N TYR A 348 27.93 27.67 12.62
CA TYR A 348 28.86 26.53 12.61
C TYR A 348 28.18 25.22 12.21
N LEU A 349 27.00 24.91 12.77
CA LEU A 349 26.29 23.66 12.43
C LEU A 349 25.84 23.62 10.97
N LEU A 350 25.34 24.74 10.43
CA LEU A 350 24.98 24.85 9.01
C LEU A 350 26.22 24.71 8.11
N ALA A 351 27.31 25.40 8.43
CA ALA A 351 28.57 25.29 7.71
C ALA A 351 29.12 23.86 7.73
N TYR A 352 29.09 23.20 8.90
CA TYR A 352 29.53 21.81 9.08
C TYR A 352 28.72 20.86 8.19
N ALA A 353 27.40 21.00 8.18
CA ALA A 353 26.54 20.18 7.33
C ALA A 353 26.85 20.37 5.83
N ALA A 354 27.16 21.60 5.41
CA ALA A 354 27.43 21.94 4.02
C ALA A 354 28.83 21.49 3.55
N SER A 355 29.89 21.75 4.32
CA SER A 355 31.28 21.65 3.84
C SER A 355 32.07 20.43 4.33
N VAL A 356 31.61 19.73 5.37
CA VAL A 356 32.39 18.63 5.94
C VAL A 356 32.13 17.33 5.19
N CYS A 357 33.20 16.67 4.77
CA CYS A 357 33.16 15.36 4.15
C CYS A 357 33.63 14.29 5.14
N GLU A 358 32.98 13.13 5.14
CA GLU A 358 33.49 11.95 5.83
C GLU A 358 34.70 11.44 5.01
N GLY A 359 35.87 11.32 5.64
CA GLY A 359 37.08 10.87 4.96
C GLY A 359 37.08 9.35 4.71
N LEU A 360 38.08 8.86 3.97
CA LEU A 360 38.27 7.41 3.71
C LEU A 360 38.48 6.57 4.99
N THR A 361 38.67 7.20 6.16
CA THR A 361 38.76 6.53 7.46
C THR A 361 37.56 6.94 8.32
N PRO A 362 36.75 5.97 8.83
CA PRO A 362 35.63 6.27 9.72
C PRO A 362 36.06 7.11 10.92
N GLY A 363 35.25 8.10 11.28
CA GLY A 363 35.51 8.98 12.43
C GLY A 363 36.47 10.15 12.17
N ARG A 364 37.11 10.26 10.99
CA ARG A 364 37.96 11.42 10.62
C ARG A 364 37.31 12.27 9.51
N PRO A 365 36.51 13.29 9.87
CA PRO A 365 35.96 14.25 8.92
C PRO A 365 37.03 15.20 8.37
N VAL A 366 36.96 15.50 7.07
CA VAL A 366 37.74 16.54 6.39
C VAL A 366 37.06 17.89 6.64
N LYS A 367 37.78 18.86 7.23
CA LYS A 367 37.24 20.15 7.68
C LYS A 367 37.85 21.37 6.98
N ASP A 368 38.54 21.17 5.87
CA ASP A 368 39.44 22.17 5.26
C ASP A 368 38.70 23.45 4.84
N GLU A 369 37.51 23.32 4.25
CA GLU A 369 36.69 24.46 3.81
C GLU A 369 35.86 25.10 4.95
N LEU A 370 35.65 24.39 6.06
CA LEU A 370 34.68 24.76 7.11
C LEU A 370 34.84 26.20 7.61
N LYS A 371 36.07 26.68 7.77
CA LYS A 371 36.34 28.05 8.21
C LYS A 371 35.90 29.10 7.18
N ALA A 372 36.10 28.83 5.89
CA ALA A 372 35.64 29.71 4.81
C ALA A 372 34.11 29.66 4.67
N THR A 373 33.51 28.48 4.81
CA THR A 373 32.05 28.28 4.79
C THR A 373 31.35 29.05 5.92
N VAL A 374 31.88 29.01 7.16
CA VAL A 374 31.39 29.82 8.28
C VAL A 374 31.46 31.31 7.96
N GLN A 375 32.60 31.80 7.46
CA GLN A 375 32.77 33.23 7.11
C GLN A 375 31.84 33.68 5.97
N ALA A 376 31.54 32.80 5.01
CA ALA A 376 30.56 33.09 3.96
C ALA A 376 29.14 33.20 4.52
N ILE A 377 28.74 32.25 5.39
CA ILE A 377 27.42 32.27 6.06
C ILE A 377 27.28 33.50 6.97
N GLU A 378 28.32 33.87 7.72
CA GLU A 378 28.34 35.09 8.55
C GLU A 378 28.10 36.36 7.73
N LYS A 379 28.78 36.50 6.58
CA LYS A 379 28.62 37.64 5.66
C LYS A 379 27.21 37.71 5.08
N VAL A 380 26.72 36.60 4.50
CA VAL A 380 25.37 36.57 3.90
C VAL A 380 24.31 36.86 4.96
N HIS A 381 24.43 36.28 6.16
CA HIS A 381 23.50 36.56 7.25
C HIS A 381 23.54 38.04 7.69
N ALA A 382 24.72 38.68 7.72
CA ALA A 382 24.80 40.10 8.05
C ALA A 382 24.02 40.97 7.03
N VAL A 383 24.08 40.63 5.74
CA VAL A 383 23.31 41.30 4.67
C VAL A 383 21.81 40.98 4.74
N CYS A 384 21.41 39.76 5.13
CA CYS A 384 19.99 39.41 5.28
C CYS A 384 19.35 39.95 6.58
N SER A 385 20.14 40.27 7.60
CA SER A 385 19.67 40.75 8.91
C SER A 385 19.78 42.26 9.11
N SER A 386 20.55 42.97 8.27
CA SER A 386 20.46 44.42 8.20
C SER A 386 19.12 44.82 7.60
N SER A 387 18.50 45.87 8.15
CA SER A 387 17.36 46.56 7.53
C SER A 387 17.86 47.49 6.42
N ALA A 388 18.69 46.93 5.54
CA ALA A 388 19.41 47.63 4.50
C ALA A 388 18.45 48.22 3.46
N SER A 389 18.70 49.47 3.06
CA SER A 389 18.04 50.04 1.88
C SER A 389 18.38 49.21 0.63
N SER A 390 17.53 49.23 -0.39
CA SER A 390 17.79 48.51 -1.65
C SER A 390 19.15 48.91 -2.29
N SER A 391 19.60 50.14 -2.03
CA SER A 391 20.93 50.66 -2.39
C SER A 391 22.11 49.98 -1.67
N GLU A 392 21.97 49.68 -0.37
CA GLU A 392 22.99 48.94 0.39
C GLU A 392 23.08 47.47 -0.08
N LEU A 393 21.93 46.85 -0.37
CA LEU A 393 21.87 45.52 -0.99
C LEU A 393 22.58 45.48 -2.35
N ILE A 394 22.42 46.51 -3.19
CA ILE A 394 23.13 46.64 -4.47
C ILE A 394 24.64 46.76 -4.27
N ALA A 395 25.10 47.50 -3.24
CA ALA A 395 26.52 47.64 -2.94
C ALA A 395 27.17 46.30 -2.50
N GLU A 396 26.42 45.44 -1.81
CA GLU A 396 26.89 44.12 -1.36
C GLU A 396 26.70 42.98 -2.38
N LEU A 397 26.08 43.23 -3.55
CA LEU A 397 25.94 42.23 -4.61
C LEU A 397 27.26 41.54 -5.01
N PRO A 398 28.41 42.22 -5.16
CA PRO A 398 29.68 41.55 -5.46
C PRO A 398 30.12 40.58 -4.35
N THR A 399 29.89 40.94 -3.09
CA THR A 399 30.16 40.08 -1.92
C THR A 399 29.26 38.86 -1.93
N LEU A 400 27.95 39.05 -2.17
CA LEU A 400 26.97 37.97 -2.28
C LEU A 400 27.31 37.02 -3.43
N TYR A 401 27.61 37.54 -4.63
CA TYR A 401 28.03 36.72 -5.76
C TYR A 401 29.29 35.92 -5.44
N HIS A 402 30.28 36.48 -4.74
CA HIS A 402 31.47 35.75 -4.32
C HIS A 402 31.13 34.60 -3.36
N CYS A 403 30.27 34.83 -2.36
CA CYS A 403 29.80 33.81 -1.42
C CYS A 403 29.00 32.70 -2.11
N ILE A 404 28.13 33.02 -3.06
CA ILE A 404 27.36 32.04 -3.84
C ILE A 404 28.29 31.21 -4.74
N ARG A 405 29.27 31.84 -5.39
CA ARG A 405 30.19 31.17 -6.33
C ARG A 405 31.13 30.18 -5.65
N TYR A 406 31.28 30.25 -4.32
CA TYR A 406 32.01 29.26 -3.52
C TYR A 406 31.34 27.87 -3.58
N TYR A 407 30.01 27.82 -3.68
CA TYR A 407 29.22 26.58 -3.74
C TYR A 407 29.01 26.04 -5.16
N TYR A 408 29.31 26.82 -6.20
CA TYR A 408 29.17 26.42 -7.62
C TYR A 408 30.46 25.82 -8.22
N LYS A 409 31.46 25.53 -7.37
CA LYS A 409 32.75 24.93 -7.74
C LYS A 409 32.97 23.51 -7.20
N LEU A 410 31.97 22.99 -6.49
CA LEU A 410 31.79 21.57 -6.14
C LEU A 410 30.79 20.94 -7.13
#